data_AF-A0A1C4ZXV5-F1
#
_entry.id   AF-A0A1C4ZXV5-F1
#
_cell.length_a   1.000
_cell.length_b   1.000
_cell.length_c   1.000
_cell.angle_alpha   90.00
_cell.angle_beta   90.00
_cell.angle_gamma   90.00
#
_symmetry.space_group_name_H-M   'P 1'
#
loop_
_entity.id
_entity.type
_entity.pdbx_description
1 polymer ?
#
loop_
_entity_poly.entity_id
_entity_poly.type
_entity_poly.pdbx_seq_one_letter_code
_entity_poly.pdbx_strand_id
1 'polypeptide(L)'
;MTRSGVATAATADPLSNFGAAASGFDRINIVNSDVMRLRAFTPAVHGFLDTVREGHPTTPLLVVSAILCPVQEDTPGPLAPDLEGGSLRFKATGDPAERTAGRLTLNIIRDELARIVEQRSADDPNLHYLDGRDLYGAADYAELPLPDEVHPDPAGHRRIAENFARLAFGDGGPFATKTG
;
A
#
# COMPACT_ATOMS: atom_id res chain seq x y z
N MET A 1 54.66 27.37 7.53
CA MET A 1 54.20 26.32 6.59
C MET A 1 53.27 25.39 7.35
N THR A 2 51.98 25.68 7.27
CA THR A 2 50.86 24.96 7.90
C THR A 2 50.46 23.78 7.01
N ARG A 3 50.41 22.55 7.54
CA ARG A 3 49.70 21.45 6.89
C ARG A 3 48.30 21.36 7.50
N SER A 4 47.34 21.81 6.69
CA SER A 4 45.90 21.70 6.90
C SER A 4 45.47 20.23 6.84
N GLY A 5 44.69 19.81 7.83
CA GLY A 5 43.96 18.56 7.82
C GLY A 5 42.75 18.67 6.90
N VAL A 6 42.54 17.64 6.07
CA VAL A 6 41.30 17.46 5.33
C VAL A 6 40.47 16.44 6.11
N ALA A 7 39.46 16.95 6.81
CA ALA A 7 38.39 16.15 7.35
C ALA A 7 37.53 15.66 6.17
N THR A 8 37.50 14.35 5.94
CA THR A 8 36.48 13.71 5.11
C THR A 8 35.15 13.82 5.83
N ALA A 9 34.33 14.78 5.40
CA ALA A 9 32.92 14.84 5.76
C ALA A 9 32.24 13.61 5.15
N ALA A 10 31.83 12.67 6.00
CA ALA A 10 30.95 11.58 5.63
C ALA A 10 29.64 12.18 5.12
N THR A 11 29.32 11.96 3.84
CA THR A 11 27.99 12.19 3.30
C THR A 11 27.07 11.17 3.93
N ALA A 12 26.26 11.60 4.90
CA ALA A 12 25.20 10.80 5.48
C ALA A 12 24.23 10.38 4.37
N ASP A 13 23.99 9.08 4.27
CA ASP A 13 22.98 8.49 3.38
C ASP A 13 21.59 9.00 3.81
N PRO A 14 20.85 9.73 2.96
CA PRO A 14 19.54 10.27 3.31
C PRO A 14 18.50 9.19 3.65
N LEU A 15 18.80 7.91 3.39
CA LEU A 15 17.94 6.78 3.75
C LEU A 15 18.16 6.28 5.19
N SER A 16 19.25 6.65 5.87
CA SER A 16 19.58 6.08 7.19
C SER A 16 18.75 6.65 8.35
N ASN A 17 17.87 7.63 8.11
CA ASN A 17 17.10 8.31 9.15
C ASN A 17 15.57 8.13 9.03
N PHE A 18 15.10 7.35 8.05
CA PHE A 18 13.68 7.04 7.94
C PHE A 18 13.34 5.84 8.81
N GLY A 19 12.85 6.12 10.01
CA GLY A 19 11.89 5.26 10.70
C GLY A 19 10.55 5.26 9.95
N ALA A 20 10.55 4.89 8.67
CA ALA A 20 9.32 4.60 7.95
C ALA A 20 8.88 3.21 8.43
N ALA A 21 7.96 3.19 9.38
CA ALA A 21 7.18 1.99 9.64
C ALA A 21 6.27 1.75 8.42
N ALA A 22 6.82 1.19 7.35
CA ALA A 22 6.05 0.43 6.38
C ALA A 22 5.69 -0.90 7.05
N SER A 23 4.80 -0.86 8.04
CA SER A 23 4.24 -2.06 8.64
C SER A 23 3.34 -2.70 7.59
N GLY A 24 3.87 -3.75 6.97
CA GLY A 24 3.23 -4.56 5.95
C GLY A 24 1.95 -5.22 6.44
N PHE A 25 0.85 -4.49 6.33
CA PHE A 25 -0.42 -5.10 5.96
C PHE A 25 -0.43 -5.15 4.45
N ASP A 26 0.06 -6.24 3.87
CA ASP A 26 -0.28 -6.58 2.49
C ASP A 26 -1.80 -6.78 2.46
N ARG A 27 -2.52 -5.71 2.13
CA ARG A 27 -3.97 -5.60 2.33
C ARG A 27 -4.80 -6.61 1.55
N ILE A 28 -4.17 -7.26 0.57
CA ILE A 28 -4.75 -8.40 -0.12
C ILE A 28 -4.93 -9.60 0.81
N ASN A 29 -4.09 -9.77 1.84
CA ASN A 29 -4.17 -10.92 2.76
C ASN A 29 -5.46 -10.95 3.58
N ILE A 30 -6.00 -9.78 3.93
CA ILE A 30 -7.27 -9.69 4.66
C ILE A 30 -8.43 -10.21 3.80
N VAL A 31 -8.41 -9.88 2.50
CA VAL A 31 -9.39 -10.39 1.52
C VAL A 31 -9.13 -11.86 1.22
N ASN A 32 -7.88 -12.24 1.01
CA ASN A 32 -7.45 -13.58 0.65
C ASN A 32 -7.82 -14.61 1.72
N SER A 33 -7.62 -14.30 3.00
CA SER A 33 -7.93 -15.24 4.08
C SER A 33 -9.35 -15.09 4.62
N ASP A 34 -10.16 -14.16 4.08
CA ASP A 34 -11.53 -13.86 4.52
C ASP A 34 -11.65 -13.63 6.05
N VAL A 35 -10.63 -13.01 6.65
CA VAL A 35 -10.45 -12.99 8.11
C VAL A 35 -11.37 -12.03 8.83
N MET A 36 -12.01 -11.10 8.11
CA MET A 36 -12.93 -10.14 8.70
C MET A 36 -13.98 -9.62 7.71
N ARG A 37 -14.96 -8.90 8.26
CA ARG A 37 -16.03 -8.22 7.52
C ARG A 37 -15.84 -6.70 7.61
N LEU A 38 -16.46 -5.95 6.71
CA LEU A 38 -16.38 -4.48 6.68
C LEU A 38 -16.67 -3.83 8.04
N ARG A 39 -17.67 -4.32 8.78
CA ARG A 39 -18.02 -3.82 10.12
C ARG A 39 -16.87 -3.90 11.15
N ALA A 40 -15.92 -4.82 10.95
CA ALA A 40 -14.75 -4.98 11.82
C ALA A 40 -13.51 -4.29 11.23
N PHE A 41 -13.45 -4.14 9.91
CA PHE A 41 -12.32 -3.52 9.22
C PHE A 41 -12.17 -2.03 9.58
N THR A 42 -13.25 -1.25 9.45
CA THR A 42 -13.23 0.19 9.77
C THR A 42 -12.71 0.50 11.18
N PRO A 43 -13.28 -0.07 12.27
CA PRO A 43 -12.77 0.21 13.61
C PRO A 43 -11.34 -0.31 13.82
N ALA A 44 -10.95 -1.41 13.17
CA ALA A 44 -9.57 -1.92 13.25
C ALA A 44 -8.56 -0.93 12.63
N VAL A 45 -8.89 -0.32 11.49
CA VAL A 45 -8.02 0.70 10.86
C VAL A 45 -7.93 1.94 11.74
N HIS A 46 -9.05 2.42 12.31
CA HIS A 46 -9.02 3.55 13.24
C HIS A 46 -8.12 3.26 14.44
N GLY A 47 -8.32 2.13 15.11
CA GLY A 47 -7.51 1.73 16.27
C GLY A 47 -6.03 1.58 15.92
N PHE A 48 -5.69 1.02 14.75
CA PHE A 48 -4.31 0.92 14.30
C PHE A 48 -3.66 2.30 14.11
N LEU A 49 -4.35 3.23 13.45
CA LEU A 49 -3.86 4.60 13.24
C LEU A 49 -3.69 5.34 14.59
N ASP A 50 -4.61 5.13 15.54
CA ASP A 50 -4.53 5.71 16.88
C ASP A 50 -3.28 5.20 17.61
N THR A 51 -3.04 3.88 17.61
CA THR A 51 -1.83 3.28 18.20
C THR A 51 -0.54 3.83 17.58
N VAL A 52 -0.49 4.01 16.26
CA VAL A 52 0.68 4.63 15.61
C VAL A 52 0.85 6.07 16.09
N ARG A 53 -0.23 6.84 16.22
CA ARG A 53 -0.20 8.25 16.65
C ARG A 53 0.14 8.44 18.13
N GLU A 54 -0.17 7.47 18.99
CA GLU A 54 0.28 7.46 20.39
C GLU A 54 1.81 7.50 20.49
N GLY A 55 2.51 6.75 19.63
CA GLY A 55 3.98 6.74 19.58
C GLY A 55 4.59 7.81 18.67
N HIS A 56 3.87 8.24 17.65
CA HIS A 56 4.35 9.14 16.60
C HIS A 56 3.34 10.26 16.27
N PRO A 57 3.16 11.25 17.18
CA PRO A 57 2.04 12.19 17.09
C PRO A 57 2.04 13.08 15.85
N THR A 58 3.21 13.40 15.30
CA THR A 58 3.36 14.36 14.19
C THR A 58 4.11 13.80 12.97
N THR A 59 4.58 12.55 13.03
CA THR A 59 5.32 11.95 11.91
C THR A 59 4.43 11.84 10.68
N PRO A 60 4.84 12.28 9.47
CA PRO A 60 4.08 12.03 8.24
C PRO A 60 3.78 10.54 8.06
N LEU A 61 2.51 10.19 7.87
CA LEU A 61 2.04 8.83 7.69
C LEU A 61 1.31 8.71 6.35
N LEU A 62 1.73 7.74 5.53
CA LEU A 62 1.12 7.47 4.24
C LEU A 62 0.45 6.09 4.24
N VAL A 63 -0.87 6.08 4.12
CA VAL A 63 -1.67 4.88 3.90
C VAL A 63 -1.75 4.62 2.39
N VAL A 64 -0.85 3.80 1.88
CA VAL A 64 -0.85 3.35 0.48
C VAL A 64 -1.81 2.20 0.35
N SER A 65 -2.85 2.21 -0.50
CA SER A 65 -3.89 1.19 -0.80
C SER A 65 -3.35 -0.05 -1.55
N ALA A 66 -4.12 -1.15 -1.68
CA ALA A 66 -3.61 -2.35 -2.36
C ALA A 66 -3.43 -2.08 -3.87
N ILE A 67 -2.37 -2.63 -4.48
CA ILE A 67 -2.21 -2.57 -5.94
C ILE A 67 -3.34 -3.31 -6.66
N LEU A 68 -3.47 -3.12 -7.97
CA LEU A 68 -4.43 -3.89 -8.76
C LEU A 68 -4.15 -5.40 -8.65
N CYS A 69 -5.19 -6.18 -8.33
CA CYS A 69 -5.16 -7.63 -8.43
C CYS A 69 -6.52 -8.09 -8.95
N PRO A 70 -6.64 -8.36 -10.27
CA PRO A 70 -7.93 -8.57 -10.93
C PRO A 70 -8.81 -9.63 -10.26
N VAL A 71 -8.21 -10.70 -9.76
CA VAL A 71 -8.94 -11.81 -9.14
C VAL A 71 -9.65 -11.44 -7.83
N GLN A 72 -9.33 -10.29 -7.21
CA GLN A 72 -9.93 -9.84 -5.94
C GLN A 72 -10.52 -8.43 -5.97
N GLU A 73 -10.63 -7.80 -7.15
CA GLU A 73 -11.28 -6.49 -7.29
C GLU A 73 -12.76 -6.54 -6.88
N ASP A 74 -13.47 -7.57 -7.35
CA ASP A 74 -14.92 -7.73 -7.19
C ASP A 74 -15.37 -9.06 -6.58
N THR A 75 -14.43 -9.99 -6.40
CA THR A 75 -14.70 -11.33 -5.84
C THR A 75 -14.01 -11.46 -4.49
N PRO A 76 -14.75 -11.68 -3.39
CA PRO A 76 -14.15 -11.97 -2.10
C PRO A 76 -13.32 -13.25 -2.10
N GLY A 77 -12.38 -13.35 -1.16
CA GLY A 77 -11.65 -14.60 -0.95
C GLY A 77 -12.51 -15.76 -0.42
N PRO A 78 -11.93 -16.95 -0.23
CA PRO A 78 -10.49 -17.18 -0.31
C PRO A 78 -9.97 -17.34 -1.74
N LEU A 79 -8.68 -17.09 -1.93
CA LEU A 79 -8.00 -17.55 -3.15
C LEU A 79 -7.76 -19.06 -3.07
N ALA A 80 -7.92 -19.74 -4.19
CA ALA A 80 -7.55 -21.13 -4.37
C ALA A 80 -6.59 -21.28 -5.55
N PRO A 81 -5.66 -22.27 -5.49
CA PRO A 81 -4.84 -22.64 -6.63
C PRO A 81 -5.69 -23.02 -7.85
N ASP A 82 -5.28 -22.53 -9.01
CA ASP A 82 -5.77 -22.93 -10.32
C ASP A 82 -4.61 -23.52 -11.13
N LEU A 83 -4.76 -24.77 -11.56
CA LEU A 83 -3.73 -25.54 -12.26
C LEU A 83 -4.14 -25.87 -13.71
N GLU A 84 -5.28 -25.36 -14.19
CA GLU A 84 -5.85 -25.72 -15.49
C GLU A 84 -4.93 -25.34 -16.67
N GLY A 85 -4.01 -24.38 -16.48
CA GLY A 85 -3.09 -23.88 -17.51
C GLY A 85 -1.65 -24.46 -17.50
N GLY A 86 -1.35 -25.45 -16.66
CA GLY A 86 0.01 -26.01 -16.53
C GLY A 86 1.00 -25.11 -15.77
N SER A 87 0.61 -23.89 -15.41
CA SER A 87 1.29 -22.99 -14.48
C SER A 87 0.39 -22.72 -13.27
N LEU A 88 0.98 -22.57 -12.09
CA LEU A 88 0.25 -22.18 -10.89
C LEU A 88 -0.29 -20.75 -11.04
N ARG A 89 -1.61 -20.62 -10.96
CA ARG A 89 -2.32 -19.34 -10.84
C ARG A 89 -3.25 -19.40 -9.64
N PHE A 90 -3.86 -18.27 -9.28
CA PHE A 90 -4.87 -18.21 -8.24
C PHE A 90 -6.18 -17.63 -8.76
N LYS A 91 -7.28 -18.05 -8.16
CA LYS A 91 -8.61 -17.45 -8.36
C LYS A 91 -9.34 -17.27 -7.05
N ALA A 92 -10.10 -16.20 -6.92
CA ALA A 92 -11.02 -16.03 -5.81
C ALA A 92 -12.21 -16.97 -5.95
N THR A 93 -12.61 -17.58 -4.84
CA THR A 93 -13.67 -18.59 -4.80
C THR A 93 -14.92 -18.13 -4.05
N GLY A 94 -14.90 -16.92 -3.48
CA GLY A 94 -16.08 -16.32 -2.85
C GLY A 94 -17.15 -15.93 -3.86
N ASP A 95 -18.37 -15.73 -3.38
CA ASP A 95 -19.48 -15.23 -4.20
C ASP A 95 -19.47 -13.69 -4.23
N PRO A 96 -19.38 -13.04 -5.41
CA PRO A 96 -19.46 -11.59 -5.55
C PRO A 96 -20.72 -10.95 -4.92
N ALA A 97 -21.83 -11.68 -4.81
CA ALA A 97 -23.07 -11.19 -4.19
C ALA A 97 -22.92 -10.97 -2.68
N GLU A 98 -22.03 -11.71 -2.02
CA GLU A 98 -21.82 -11.64 -0.57
C GLU A 98 -21.09 -10.37 -0.12
N ARG A 99 -20.68 -9.50 -1.04
CA ARG A 99 -20.25 -8.12 -0.72
C ARG A 99 -21.32 -7.38 0.07
N THR A 100 -22.59 -7.60 -0.25
CA THR A 100 -23.73 -7.02 0.49
C THR A 100 -23.81 -7.51 1.94
N ALA A 101 -23.28 -8.70 2.23
CA ALA A 101 -23.14 -9.25 3.58
C ALA A 101 -21.86 -8.77 4.29
N GLY A 102 -21.14 -7.80 3.71
CA GLY A 102 -19.95 -7.19 4.30
C GLY A 102 -18.66 -7.98 4.08
N ARG A 103 -18.63 -8.94 3.15
CA ARG A 103 -17.36 -9.50 2.66
C ARG A 103 -16.55 -8.44 1.94
N LEU A 104 -15.24 -8.48 2.13
CA LEU A 104 -14.32 -7.50 1.58
C LEU A 104 -13.87 -7.91 0.17
N THR A 105 -13.66 -6.91 -0.67
CA THR A 105 -12.88 -6.99 -1.90
C THR A 105 -11.85 -5.87 -1.89
N LEU A 106 -10.94 -5.85 -2.87
CA LEU A 106 -9.97 -4.77 -2.94
C LEU A 106 -10.63 -3.41 -3.17
N ASN A 107 -11.66 -3.32 -4.04
CA ASN A 107 -12.41 -2.07 -4.22
C ASN A 107 -13.00 -1.55 -2.89
N ILE A 108 -13.70 -2.41 -2.13
CA ILE A 108 -14.27 -2.02 -0.83
C ILE A 108 -13.19 -1.53 0.14
N ILE A 109 -12.05 -2.23 0.20
CA ILE A 109 -10.94 -1.81 1.08
C ILE A 109 -10.35 -0.47 0.65
N ARG A 110 -10.17 -0.23 -0.65
CA ARG A 110 -9.61 1.03 -1.16
C ARG A 110 -10.53 2.19 -0.84
N ASP A 111 -11.83 2.04 -1.10
CA ASP A 111 -12.85 3.06 -0.82
C ASP A 111 -12.90 3.38 0.67
N GLU A 112 -12.88 2.35 1.52
CA GLU A 112 -12.97 2.52 2.95
C GLU A 112 -11.72 3.18 3.55
N LEU A 113 -10.52 2.84 3.07
CA LEU A 113 -9.30 3.50 3.49
C LEU A 113 -9.23 4.96 3.04
N ALA A 114 -9.64 5.25 1.80
CA ALA A 114 -9.70 6.61 1.29
C ALA A 114 -10.64 7.45 2.16
N ARG A 115 -11.84 6.93 2.46
CA ARG A 115 -12.83 7.56 3.32
C ARG A 115 -12.30 7.80 4.74
N ILE A 116 -11.65 6.82 5.36
CA ILE A 116 -11.08 6.96 6.71
C ILE A 116 -10.01 8.04 6.75
N VAL A 117 -9.09 8.03 5.78
CA VAL A 117 -8.01 9.03 5.73
C VAL A 117 -8.56 10.41 5.44
N GLU A 118 -9.48 10.56 4.49
CA GLU A 118 -10.15 11.83 4.19
C GLU A 118 -10.79 12.42 5.45
N GLN A 119 -11.59 11.63 6.16
CA GLN A 119 -12.24 12.09 7.40
C GLN A 119 -11.25 12.52 8.48
N ARG A 120 -10.17 11.76 8.66
CA ARG A 120 -9.16 12.06 9.69
C ARG A 120 -8.25 13.22 9.30
N SER A 121 -8.05 13.47 8.01
CA SER A 121 -7.14 14.51 7.52
C SER A 121 -7.55 15.93 7.92
N ALA A 122 -8.82 16.14 8.29
CA ALA A 122 -9.31 17.39 8.84
C ALA A 122 -8.63 17.75 10.18
N ASP A 123 -8.32 16.75 10.99
CA ASP A 123 -7.70 16.91 12.32
C ASP A 123 -6.22 16.49 12.33
N ASP A 124 -5.79 15.68 11.36
CA ASP A 124 -4.43 15.18 11.20
C ASP A 124 -3.87 15.52 9.80
N PRO A 125 -3.24 16.70 9.62
CA PRO A 125 -2.70 17.11 8.32
C PRO A 125 -1.49 16.30 7.86
N ASN A 126 -0.94 15.43 8.73
CA ASN A 126 0.19 14.55 8.43
C ASN A 126 -0.26 13.13 8.07
N LEU A 127 -1.56 12.90 7.89
CA LEU A 127 -2.11 11.64 7.40
C LEU A 127 -2.47 11.77 5.93
N HIS A 128 -1.87 10.91 5.12
CA HIS A 128 -1.99 10.93 3.67
C HIS A 128 -2.49 9.58 3.14
N TYR A 129 -3.19 9.61 2.02
CA TYR A 129 -3.63 8.41 1.30
C TYR A 129 -2.97 8.37 -0.08
N LEU A 130 -2.58 7.18 -0.51
CA LEU A 130 -2.17 6.91 -1.89
C LEU A 130 -2.95 5.69 -2.39
N ASP A 131 -3.63 5.81 -3.52
CA ASP A 131 -4.26 4.64 -4.14
C ASP A 131 -3.16 3.72 -4.70
N GLY A 132 -3.13 2.45 -4.29
CA GLY A 132 -2.19 1.46 -4.80
C GLY A 132 -2.32 1.22 -6.31
N ARG A 133 -3.45 1.56 -6.92
CA ARG A 133 -3.62 1.53 -8.38
C ARG A 133 -2.79 2.59 -9.10
N ASP A 134 -2.37 3.66 -8.40
CA ASP A 134 -1.42 4.64 -8.94
C ASP A 134 0.03 4.11 -8.93
N LEU A 135 0.30 3.08 -8.11
CA LEU A 135 1.58 2.36 -8.11
C LEU A 135 1.63 1.28 -9.18
N TYR A 136 0.54 0.53 -9.32
CA TYR A 136 0.36 -0.50 -10.33
C TYR A 136 -1.13 -0.70 -10.59
N GLY A 137 -1.58 -0.22 -11.75
CA GLY A 137 -2.97 -0.19 -12.18
C GLY A 137 -3.21 -1.01 -13.43
N ALA A 138 -4.35 -0.76 -14.09
CA ALA A 138 -4.77 -1.55 -15.26
C ALA A 138 -3.81 -1.40 -16.45
N ALA A 139 -3.22 -0.22 -16.62
CA ALA A 139 -2.21 0.03 -17.65
C ALA A 139 -0.93 -0.77 -17.38
N ASP A 140 -0.45 -0.77 -16.13
CA ASP A 140 0.74 -1.55 -15.75
C ASP A 140 0.49 -3.06 -15.87
N TYR A 141 -0.69 -3.55 -15.49
CA TYR A 141 -1.05 -4.96 -15.65
C TYR A 141 -1.10 -5.41 -17.11
N ALA A 142 -1.55 -4.53 -18.03
CA ALA A 142 -1.54 -4.84 -19.45
C ALA A 142 -0.11 -4.99 -20.02
N GLU A 143 0.88 -4.29 -19.45
CA GLU A 143 2.29 -4.35 -19.86
C GLU A 143 3.07 -5.43 -19.12
N LEU A 144 2.82 -5.59 -17.82
CA LEU A 144 3.57 -6.38 -16.86
C LEU A 144 2.58 -7.22 -16.03
N PRO A 145 1.90 -8.23 -16.62
CA PRO A 145 0.87 -9.00 -15.93
C PRO A 145 1.41 -9.77 -14.74
N LEU A 146 0.54 -10.04 -13.76
CA LEU A 146 0.86 -10.85 -12.58
C LEU A 146 0.99 -12.33 -13.00
N PRO A 147 2.18 -12.98 -12.90
CA PRO A 147 2.37 -14.33 -13.46
C PRO A 147 1.44 -15.39 -12.87
N ASP A 148 1.05 -15.25 -11.60
CA ASP A 148 0.13 -16.13 -10.89
C ASP A 148 -1.24 -15.48 -10.59
N GLU A 149 -1.52 -14.34 -11.21
CA GLU A 149 -2.68 -13.47 -10.97
C GLU A 149 -2.71 -12.73 -9.62
N VAL A 150 -1.64 -12.79 -8.82
CA VAL A 150 -1.60 -12.17 -7.49
C VAL A 150 -0.33 -11.34 -7.28
N HIS A 151 0.82 -11.88 -7.64
CA HIS A 151 2.12 -11.31 -7.31
C HIS A 151 2.77 -10.66 -8.52
N PRO A 152 3.34 -9.45 -8.38
CA PRO A 152 4.21 -8.88 -9.40
C PRO A 152 5.47 -9.73 -9.59
N ASP A 153 5.98 -9.76 -10.82
CA ASP A 153 7.31 -10.28 -11.10
C ASP A 153 8.40 -9.22 -10.76
N PRO A 154 9.70 -9.52 -10.93
CA PRO A 154 10.75 -8.55 -10.66
C PRO A 154 10.64 -7.23 -11.46
N ALA A 155 10.09 -7.26 -12.68
CA ALA A 155 9.90 -6.05 -13.49
C ALA A 155 8.71 -5.22 -12.97
N GLY A 156 7.61 -5.88 -12.59
CA GLY A 156 6.47 -5.26 -11.92
C GLY A 156 6.86 -4.63 -10.58
N HIS A 157 7.66 -5.31 -9.77
CA HIS A 157 8.20 -4.74 -8.53
C HIS A 157 9.03 -3.47 -8.78
N ARG A 158 9.84 -3.44 -9.84
CA ARG A 158 10.61 -2.24 -10.21
C ARG A 158 9.68 -1.08 -10.60
N ARG A 159 8.66 -1.33 -11.44
CA ARG A 159 7.65 -0.33 -11.82
C ARG A 159 6.95 0.26 -10.59
N ILE A 160 6.52 -0.60 -9.66
CA ILE A 160 5.89 -0.19 -8.40
C ILE A 160 6.83 0.71 -7.59
N ALA A 161 8.10 0.32 -7.45
CA ALA A 161 9.08 1.09 -6.69
C ALA A 161 9.36 2.46 -7.31
N GLU A 162 9.49 2.55 -8.63
CA GLU A 162 9.68 3.80 -9.37
C GLU A 162 8.48 4.74 -9.21
N ASN A 163 7.26 4.20 -9.36
CA ASN A 163 6.03 4.96 -9.13
C ASN A 163 5.91 5.44 -7.68
N PHE A 164 6.25 4.59 -6.71
CA PHE A 164 6.22 4.97 -5.30
C PHE A 164 7.21 6.09 -5.00
N ALA A 165 8.45 5.98 -5.47
CA ALA A 165 9.44 7.04 -5.28
C ALA A 165 8.95 8.38 -5.85
N ARG A 166 8.37 8.36 -7.06
CA ARG A 166 7.81 9.55 -7.71
C ARG A 166 6.62 10.14 -6.95
N LEU A 167 5.68 9.31 -6.48
CA LEU A 167 4.43 9.76 -5.87
C LEU A 167 4.58 10.16 -4.40
N ALA A 168 5.42 9.44 -3.64
CA ALA A 168 5.61 9.68 -2.22
C ALA A 168 6.63 10.79 -1.94
N PHE A 169 7.70 10.85 -2.73
CA PHE A 169 8.85 11.75 -2.48
C PHE A 169 9.08 12.81 -3.56
N GLY A 170 8.39 12.71 -4.70
CA GLY A 170 8.44 13.76 -5.73
C GLY A 170 7.69 15.03 -5.29
N ASP A 171 7.71 16.04 -6.16
CA ASP A 171 7.08 17.33 -5.89
C ASP A 171 5.60 17.20 -5.54
N GLY A 172 5.19 17.79 -4.41
CA GLY A 172 3.82 17.68 -3.89
C GLY A 172 3.50 16.35 -3.23
N GLY A 173 4.47 15.42 -3.14
CA GLY A 173 4.33 14.15 -2.44
C GLY A 173 4.27 14.32 -0.91
N PRO A 174 3.62 13.37 -0.20
CA PRO A 174 3.53 13.33 1.28
C PRO A 174 4.87 13.51 2.01
N PHE A 175 5.97 13.07 1.40
CA PHE A 175 7.31 13.10 1.97
C PHE A 175 8.27 13.99 1.19
N ALA A 176 7.75 14.88 0.34
CA ALA A 176 8.56 15.84 -0.37
C ALA A 176 9.39 16.66 0.63
N THR A 177 10.70 16.73 0.39
CA THR A 177 11.56 17.61 1.17
C THR A 177 11.18 19.04 0.86
N LYS A 178 10.70 19.78 1.86
CA LYS A 178 10.52 21.23 1.71
C LYS A 178 11.89 21.83 1.44
N THR A 179 12.11 22.28 0.21
CA THR A 179 13.20 23.20 -0.08
C THR A 179 12.90 24.48 0.69
N GLY A 180 13.64 24.68 1.79
CA GLY A 180 13.57 25.89 2.60
C GLY A 180 14.12 27.10 1.88
#